data_AF-A0A0F9DP12-F1
#
_entry.id   AF-A0A0F9DP12-F1
#
_cell.length_a   1.000
_cell.length_b   1.000
_cell.length_c   1.000
_cell.angle_alpha   90.00
_cell.angle_beta   90.00
_cell.angle_gamma   90.00
#
_symmetry.space_group_name_H-M   'P 1'
#
loop_
_entity.id
_entity.type
_entity.pdbx_description
1 polymer ?
#
loop_
_entity_poly.entity_id
_entity_poly.type
_entity_poly.pdbx_seq_one_letter_code
_entity_poly.pdbx_strand_id
1 'polypeptide(L)'
;MGRWRATLPYHKATKQWRKVYKGKTHYLGAAKAKSDRESHDRALVKWEAIKAEVDAQPGPEKPNQKDYDLAIGRWEKMAEWYKKIGDAPGAARCVTEIDALKKRLAAKEPTPLDRWERNPLEQVSEAGLAVWQDRFEQLEHQLPVDKTVGGQVTVWLAELEGQVAIGVITPDRFESYRCCINNFRDWVGKEQPVESIEEVKLQGYYNHLVREVGRRRTDKANKEGCSAAYATDQLATAKQFIYWCFEKRLLALPHNIRSKKHRFTGKKSSRPKKVYFENTELHCLLDEAPERLKLHLLLMMNCGYTQSDLSDLRHEQVDWRGGRIVRRRSKTDDGHGGNDVPVVNYLLWPETMRLLKKHRSDKKDHETVFVTEKGGLLVSKSLKDGRLSKSDNVQSMYRRLRDKLKLTGNQKKPLKAIRKTSADKIGTNEKYMMLKSHFLGHSPQTIAEKYYSDGVPQDLFDEAVRWLGQDYGLPKSWVAK
;
A
#
# COMPACT_ATOMS: atom_id res chain seq x y z
N MET A 1 -13.61 -44.20 -4.15
CA MET A 1 -14.09 -43.95 -2.76
C MET A 1 -15.35 -44.77 -2.52
N GLY A 2 -15.22 -45.97 -1.97
CA GLY A 2 -16.39 -46.77 -1.60
C GLY A 2 -17.07 -46.15 -0.38
N ARG A 3 -18.21 -45.48 -0.58
CA ARG A 3 -19.08 -45.09 0.55
C ARG A 3 -19.58 -46.37 1.19
N TRP A 4 -19.04 -46.71 2.36
CA TRP A 4 -19.68 -47.62 3.30
C TRP A 4 -21.08 -47.05 3.59
N ARG A 5 -22.10 -47.48 2.83
CA ARG A 5 -23.49 -47.15 3.16
C ARG A 5 -23.73 -47.76 4.53
N ALA A 6 -23.93 -46.92 5.54
CA ALA A 6 -24.24 -47.36 6.89
C ALA A 6 -25.52 -48.20 6.84
N THR A 7 -25.38 -49.53 6.84
CA THR A 7 -26.53 -50.44 6.77
C THR A 7 -27.30 -50.36 8.09
N LEU A 8 -28.56 -49.94 8.02
CA LEU A 8 -29.49 -50.01 9.15
C LEU A 8 -30.04 -51.45 9.23
N PRO A 9 -29.84 -52.19 10.34
CA PRO A 9 -30.42 -53.52 10.47
C PRO A 9 -31.95 -53.47 10.61
N TYR A 10 -32.65 -54.34 9.87
CA TYR A 10 -34.10 -54.52 9.96
C TYR A 10 -34.45 -55.50 11.08
N HIS A 11 -35.36 -55.10 11.97
CA HIS A 11 -35.84 -55.93 13.07
C HIS A 11 -37.12 -56.66 12.65
N LYS A 12 -37.00 -57.96 12.34
CA LYS A 12 -38.12 -58.77 11.80
C LYS A 12 -39.35 -58.81 12.71
N ALA A 13 -39.16 -58.90 14.03
CA ALA A 13 -40.26 -59.04 14.98
C ALA A 13 -41.15 -57.78 15.05
N THR A 14 -40.55 -56.59 15.03
CA THR A 14 -41.30 -55.31 15.10
C THR A 14 -41.53 -54.66 13.74
N LYS A 15 -41.04 -55.30 12.65
CA LYS A 15 -41.08 -54.78 11.28
C LYS A 15 -40.55 -53.34 11.16
N GLN A 16 -39.49 -52.99 11.87
CA GLN A 16 -38.90 -51.64 11.90
C GLN A 16 -37.40 -51.64 11.61
N TRP A 17 -36.90 -50.54 11.06
CA TRP A 17 -35.46 -50.27 11.01
C TRP A 17 -34.97 -49.85 12.39
N ARG A 18 -33.82 -50.37 12.84
CA ARG A 18 -33.24 -49.98 14.13
C ARG A 18 -31.75 -49.72 14.03
N LYS A 19 -31.21 -48.92 14.95
CA LYS A 19 -29.77 -48.74 15.15
C LYS A 19 -29.46 -48.70 16.64
N VAL A 20 -28.42 -49.42 17.05
CA VAL A 20 -27.86 -49.31 18.40
C VAL A 20 -26.77 -48.24 18.35
N TYR A 21 -26.86 -47.25 19.23
CA TYR A 21 -25.88 -46.17 19.34
C TYR A 21 -25.83 -45.67 20.78
N LYS A 22 -24.62 -45.46 21.31
CA LYS A 22 -24.36 -45.13 22.72
C LYS A 22 -25.16 -46.01 23.71
N GLY A 23 -25.25 -47.32 23.43
CA GLY A 23 -25.93 -48.29 24.29
C GLY A 23 -27.46 -48.29 24.23
N LYS A 24 -28.10 -47.37 23.51
CA LYS A 24 -29.56 -47.32 23.33
C LYS A 24 -29.95 -47.81 21.92
N THR A 25 -31.05 -48.55 21.83
CA THR A 25 -31.64 -48.95 20.54
C THR A 25 -32.64 -47.91 20.09
N HIS A 26 -32.41 -47.29 18.93
CA HIS A 26 -33.33 -46.33 18.31
C HIS A 26 -34.10 -47.01 17.18
N TYR A 27 -35.42 -46.94 17.22
CA TYR A 27 -36.30 -47.43 16.15
C TYR A 27 -36.65 -46.29 15.20
N LEU A 28 -36.41 -46.50 13.91
CA LEU A 28 -36.32 -45.45 12.90
C LEU A 28 -37.53 -45.41 11.95
N GLY A 29 -38.58 -46.17 12.27
CA GLY A 29 -39.82 -46.26 11.49
C GLY A 29 -40.14 -47.68 11.02
N ALA A 30 -41.42 -47.94 10.76
CA ALA A 30 -41.91 -49.22 10.27
C ALA A 30 -41.64 -49.39 8.77
N ALA A 31 -41.42 -50.64 8.34
CA ALA A 31 -41.24 -51.02 6.95
C ALA A 31 -42.06 -52.27 6.67
N LYS A 32 -42.64 -52.37 5.47
CA LYS A 32 -43.45 -53.54 5.08
C LYS A 32 -42.61 -54.82 5.02
N ALA A 33 -41.36 -54.69 4.56
CA ALA A 33 -40.38 -55.77 4.48
C ALA A 33 -38.96 -55.21 4.53
N LYS A 34 -37.95 -56.08 4.69
CA LYS A 34 -36.53 -55.71 4.63
C LYS A 34 -36.12 -55.08 3.29
N SER A 35 -36.85 -55.38 2.20
CA SER A 35 -36.61 -54.85 0.85
C SER A 35 -37.27 -53.49 0.59
N ASP A 36 -37.99 -52.91 1.56
CA ASP A 36 -38.66 -51.62 1.44
C ASP A 36 -37.65 -50.46 1.43
N ARG A 37 -37.17 -50.12 0.23
CA ARG A 37 -36.13 -49.11 -0.01
C ARG A 37 -36.53 -47.71 0.42
N GLU A 38 -37.79 -47.35 0.20
CA GLU A 38 -38.32 -46.04 0.55
C GLU A 38 -38.38 -45.85 2.07
N SER A 39 -38.79 -46.91 2.80
CA SER A 39 -38.73 -46.92 4.26
C SER A 39 -37.29 -46.87 4.78
N HIS A 40 -36.35 -47.57 4.13
CA HIS A 40 -34.93 -47.53 4.51
C HIS A 40 -34.32 -46.13 4.38
N ASP A 41 -34.60 -45.42 3.28
CA ASP A 41 -34.05 -44.08 3.04
C ASP A 41 -34.62 -43.06 4.03
N ARG A 42 -35.91 -43.13 4.37
CA ARG A 42 -36.50 -42.33 5.46
C ARG A 42 -35.87 -42.64 6.82
N ALA A 43 -35.59 -43.92 7.09
CA ALA A 43 -34.94 -44.33 8.33
C ALA A 43 -33.50 -43.80 8.44
N LEU A 44 -32.78 -43.67 7.32
CA LEU A 44 -31.45 -43.05 7.29
C LEU A 44 -31.49 -41.56 7.65
N VAL A 45 -32.40 -40.78 7.04
CA VAL A 45 -32.56 -39.36 7.37
C VAL A 45 -32.92 -39.19 8.86
N LYS A 46 -33.86 -40.00 9.35
CA LYS A 46 -34.24 -40.00 10.76
C LYS A 46 -33.08 -40.42 11.68
N TRP A 47 -32.25 -41.36 11.23
CA TRP A 47 -31.04 -41.76 11.96
C TRP A 47 -30.02 -40.63 12.06
N GLU A 48 -29.78 -39.90 10.98
CA GLU A 48 -28.86 -38.76 10.99
C GLU A 48 -29.33 -37.66 11.94
N ALA A 49 -30.63 -37.35 11.95
CA ALA A 49 -31.22 -36.40 12.89
C ALA A 49 -31.08 -36.86 14.35
N ILE A 50 -31.45 -38.11 14.66
CA ILE A 50 -31.31 -38.67 16.01
C ILE A 50 -29.84 -38.76 16.43
N LYS A 51 -28.94 -39.12 15.52
CA LYS A 51 -27.51 -39.16 15.80
C LYS A 51 -27.00 -37.77 16.15
N ALA A 52 -27.38 -36.75 15.38
CA ALA A 52 -27.02 -35.36 15.68
C ALA A 52 -27.58 -34.92 17.03
N GLU A 53 -28.82 -35.27 17.38
CA GLU A 53 -29.43 -34.96 18.68
C GLU A 53 -28.71 -35.68 19.83
N VAL A 54 -28.43 -36.98 19.69
CA VAL A 54 -27.73 -37.79 20.70
C VAL A 54 -26.25 -37.42 20.82
N ASP A 55 -25.64 -36.88 19.77
CA ASP A 55 -24.28 -36.32 19.80
C ASP A 55 -24.25 -34.88 20.35
N ALA A 56 -25.35 -34.13 20.21
CA ALA A 56 -25.52 -32.82 20.82
C ALA A 56 -25.87 -32.88 22.31
N GLN A 57 -26.51 -33.96 22.77
CA GLN A 57 -26.70 -34.21 24.19
C GLN A 57 -25.31 -34.44 24.83
N PRO A 58 -24.89 -33.60 25.79
CA PRO A 58 -23.66 -33.85 26.51
C PRO A 58 -23.77 -35.24 27.13
N GLY A 59 -22.80 -36.11 26.85
CA GLY A 59 -22.72 -37.39 27.53
C GLY A 59 -22.70 -37.17 29.04
N PRO A 60 -23.07 -38.18 29.84
CA PRO A 60 -22.90 -38.07 31.30
C PRO A 60 -21.47 -37.60 31.57
N GLU A 61 -21.34 -36.53 32.35
CA GLU A 61 -20.03 -35.98 32.73
C GLU A 61 -19.16 -37.14 33.24
N LYS A 62 -18.02 -37.36 32.58
CA LYS A 62 -17.08 -38.37 33.06
C LYS A 62 -16.63 -37.97 34.47
N PRO A 63 -16.30 -38.95 35.33
CA PRO A 63 -15.65 -38.63 36.60
C PRO A 63 -14.45 -37.71 36.35
N ASN A 64 -14.35 -36.63 37.14
CA ASN A 64 -13.27 -35.63 37.08
C ASN A 64 -13.16 -34.79 35.79
N GLN A 65 -14.12 -34.88 34.85
CA GLN A 65 -14.09 -34.14 33.57
C GLN A 65 -13.81 -32.64 33.74
N LYS A 66 -14.49 -31.99 34.69
CA LYS A 66 -14.35 -30.55 34.98
C LYS A 66 -12.92 -30.15 35.36
N ASP A 67 -12.23 -30.98 36.13
CA ASP A 67 -10.86 -30.71 36.56
C ASP A 67 -9.90 -30.76 35.37
N TYR A 68 -10.09 -31.71 34.46
CA TYR A 68 -9.33 -31.78 33.21
C TYR A 68 -9.59 -30.59 32.30
N ASP A 69 -10.86 -30.22 32.09
CA ASP A 69 -11.21 -29.10 31.23
C ASP A 69 -10.62 -27.77 31.75
N LEU A 70 -10.64 -27.56 33.07
CA LEU A 70 -10.02 -26.40 33.70
C LEU A 70 -8.48 -26.41 33.55
N ALA A 71 -7.84 -27.55 33.78
CA ALA A 71 -6.38 -27.69 33.64
C ALA A 71 -5.92 -27.46 32.18
N ILE A 72 -6.62 -28.08 31.22
CA ILE A 72 -6.37 -27.90 29.78
C ILE A 72 -6.51 -26.42 29.40
N GLY A 73 -7.60 -25.77 29.81
CA GLY A 73 -7.81 -24.34 29.49
C GLY A 73 -6.71 -23.43 30.03
N ARG A 74 -6.18 -23.70 31.23
CA ARG A 74 -5.03 -22.96 31.79
C ARG A 74 -3.76 -23.17 30.97
N TRP A 75 -3.44 -24.43 30.62
CA TRP A 75 -2.29 -24.73 29.79
C TRP A 75 -2.39 -24.12 28.38
N GLU A 76 -3.60 -24.08 27.81
CA GLU A 76 -3.85 -23.45 26.51
C GLU A 76 -3.56 -21.94 26.56
N LYS A 77 -4.00 -21.23 27.62
CA LYS A 77 -3.65 -19.81 27.85
C LYS A 77 -2.15 -19.61 28.04
N MET A 78 -1.46 -20.49 28.79
CA MET A 78 -0.01 -20.42 28.94
C MET A 78 0.72 -20.62 27.60
N ALA A 79 0.28 -21.60 26.80
CA ALA A 79 0.83 -21.86 25.48
C ALA A 79 0.67 -20.65 24.55
N GLU A 80 -0.50 -20.00 24.58
CA GLU A 80 -0.77 -18.77 23.83
C GLU A 80 0.15 -17.62 24.26
N TRP A 81 0.31 -17.41 25.57
CA TRP A 81 1.23 -16.40 26.09
C TRP A 81 2.67 -16.64 25.65
N TYR A 82 3.16 -17.89 25.76
CA TYR A 82 4.52 -18.24 25.35
C TYR A 82 4.74 -18.02 23.84
N LYS A 83 3.75 -18.34 23.00
CA LYS A 83 3.78 -17.99 21.58
C LYS A 83 3.86 -16.48 21.36
N LYS A 84 3.08 -15.70 22.13
CA LYS A 84 3.06 -14.22 22.04
C LYS A 84 4.42 -13.60 22.32
N ILE A 85 5.16 -14.11 23.30
CA ILE A 85 6.51 -13.62 23.64
C ILE A 85 7.64 -14.28 22.83
N GLY A 86 7.32 -15.21 21.91
CA GLY A 86 8.30 -15.89 21.07
C GLY A 86 9.08 -17.02 21.76
N ASP A 87 8.62 -17.51 22.91
CA ASP A 87 9.24 -18.63 23.63
C ASP A 87 8.69 -19.97 23.10
N ALA A 88 9.29 -20.43 22.00
CA ALA A 88 8.90 -21.68 21.35
C ALA A 88 9.05 -22.92 22.27
N PRO A 89 10.15 -23.09 23.04
CA PRO A 89 10.25 -24.17 24.02
C PRO A 89 9.15 -24.16 25.07
N GLY A 90 8.82 -22.99 25.64
CA GLY A 90 7.75 -22.84 26.62
C GLY A 90 6.39 -23.24 26.04
N ALA A 91 6.08 -22.78 24.83
CA ALA A 91 4.85 -23.14 24.13
C ALA A 91 4.77 -24.65 23.82
N ALA A 92 5.87 -25.26 23.35
CA ALA A 92 5.92 -26.69 23.03
C ALA A 92 5.71 -27.55 24.28
N ARG A 93 6.28 -27.16 25.42
CA ARG A 93 6.03 -27.84 26.70
C ARG A 93 4.55 -27.83 27.06
N CYS A 94 3.88 -26.67 26.97
CA CYS A 94 2.45 -26.57 27.28
C CYS A 94 1.59 -27.48 26.37
N VAL A 95 1.95 -27.57 25.08
CA VAL A 95 1.25 -28.45 24.12
C VAL A 95 1.39 -29.93 24.50
N THR A 96 2.59 -30.37 24.88
CA THR A 96 2.82 -31.75 25.36
C THR A 96 1.93 -32.09 26.57
N GLU A 97 1.80 -31.17 27.53
CA GLU A 97 0.93 -31.35 28.70
C GLU A 97 -0.56 -31.38 28.33
N ILE A 98 -1.00 -30.50 27.44
CA ILE A 98 -2.37 -30.50 26.89
C ILE A 98 -2.68 -31.86 26.25
N ASP A 99 -1.78 -32.39 25.43
CA ASP A 99 -1.97 -33.67 24.75
C ASP A 99 -2.01 -34.84 25.74
N ALA A 100 -1.16 -34.82 26.77
CA ALA A 100 -1.18 -35.81 27.84
C ALA A 100 -2.50 -35.80 28.63
N LEU A 101 -3.01 -34.61 28.99
CA LEU A 101 -4.29 -34.43 29.66
C LEU A 101 -5.47 -34.88 28.79
N LYS A 102 -5.50 -34.48 27.51
CA LYS A 102 -6.53 -34.89 26.54
C LYS A 102 -6.53 -36.42 26.34
N LYS A 103 -5.35 -37.05 26.30
CA LYS A 103 -5.22 -38.51 26.20
C LYS A 103 -5.78 -39.24 27.42
N ARG A 104 -5.55 -38.74 28.64
CA ARG A 104 -6.10 -39.30 29.89
C ARG A 104 -7.61 -39.11 29.97
N LEU A 105 -8.10 -37.91 29.62
CA LEU A 105 -9.52 -37.58 29.56
C LEU A 105 -10.31 -38.46 28.59
N ALA A 106 -9.66 -38.98 27.55
CA ALA A 106 -10.26 -39.90 26.60
C ALA A 106 -10.62 -41.27 27.21
N ALA A 107 -10.02 -41.66 28.35
CA ALA A 107 -10.35 -42.90 29.04
C ALA A 107 -11.84 -42.97 29.44
N LYS A 108 -12.37 -44.19 29.60
CA LYS A 108 -13.77 -44.42 30.02
C LYS A 108 -14.03 -43.84 31.41
N GLU A 109 -13.07 -44.01 32.31
CA GLU A 109 -13.08 -43.49 33.68
C GLU A 109 -11.73 -42.78 33.92
N PRO A 110 -11.64 -41.46 33.64
CA PRO A 110 -10.42 -40.70 33.84
C PRO A 110 -10.00 -40.70 35.31
N THR A 111 -8.73 -41.01 35.57
CA THR A 111 -8.19 -40.93 36.92
C THR A 111 -8.24 -39.49 37.44
N PRO A 112 -8.48 -39.28 38.74
CA PRO A 112 -8.39 -37.94 39.33
C PRO A 112 -7.03 -37.30 39.01
N LEU A 113 -7.04 -36.01 38.71
CA LEU A 113 -5.80 -35.23 38.57
C LEU A 113 -5.15 -35.05 39.94
N ASP A 114 -3.83 -35.19 39.98
CA ASP A 114 -3.04 -34.80 41.15
C ASP A 114 -3.18 -33.30 41.40
N ARG A 115 -2.92 -32.88 42.64
CA ARG A 115 -3.06 -31.48 43.07
C ARG A 115 -2.39 -30.49 42.09
N TRP A 116 -1.17 -30.79 41.67
CA TRP A 116 -0.37 -29.96 40.77
C TRP A 116 -0.79 -30.05 39.29
N GLU A 117 -1.49 -31.11 38.89
CA GLU A 117 -2.02 -31.28 37.54
C GLU A 117 -3.30 -30.45 37.32
N ARG A 118 -4.09 -30.23 38.39
CA ARG A 118 -5.32 -29.40 38.34
C ARG A 118 -5.01 -27.93 38.11
N ASN A 119 -3.86 -27.47 38.57
CA ASN A 119 -3.45 -26.09 38.45
C ASN A 119 -1.96 -26.01 38.15
N PRO A 120 -1.56 -25.82 36.88
CA PRO A 120 -0.14 -25.66 36.53
C PRO A 120 0.50 -24.45 37.23
N LEU A 121 -0.31 -23.51 37.73
CA LEU A 121 0.16 -22.37 38.49
C LEU A 121 0.46 -22.68 39.97
N GLU A 122 0.15 -23.87 40.47
CA GLU A 122 0.56 -24.27 41.83
C GLU A 122 2.04 -24.66 41.91
N GLN A 123 2.69 -24.92 40.77
CA GLN A 123 4.13 -25.18 40.71
C GLN A 123 4.97 -23.90 40.65
N VAL A 124 4.34 -22.74 40.44
CA VAL A 124 5.05 -21.46 40.47
C VAL A 124 4.98 -20.86 41.87
N SER A 125 6.00 -20.09 42.23
CA SER A 125 5.97 -19.33 43.47
C SER A 125 4.77 -18.37 43.49
N GLU A 126 4.39 -17.87 44.66
CA GLU A 126 3.32 -16.88 44.81
C GLU A 126 3.52 -15.65 43.90
N ALA A 127 4.77 -15.17 43.79
CA ALA A 127 5.14 -14.13 42.83
C ALA A 127 4.93 -14.55 41.37
N GLY A 128 5.20 -15.82 41.04
CA GLY A 128 4.95 -16.38 39.71
C GLY A 128 3.45 -16.53 39.40
N LEU A 129 2.61 -16.82 40.40
CA LEU A 129 1.15 -16.90 40.24
C LEU A 129 0.58 -15.53 39.86
N ALA A 130 0.97 -14.47 40.59
CA ALA A 130 0.56 -13.10 40.28
C ALA A 130 0.98 -12.68 38.85
N VAL A 131 2.20 -13.05 38.44
CA VAL A 131 2.68 -12.82 37.07
C VAL A 131 1.80 -13.55 36.04
N TRP A 132 1.38 -14.79 36.29
CA TRP A 132 0.53 -15.52 35.34
C TRP A 132 -0.91 -15.03 35.30
N GLN A 133 -1.45 -14.54 36.41
CA GLN A 133 -2.76 -13.90 36.45
C GLN A 133 -2.77 -12.63 35.60
N ASP A 134 -1.78 -11.74 35.78
CA ASP A 134 -1.60 -10.55 34.93
C ASP A 134 -1.48 -10.91 33.44
N ARG A 135 -0.71 -11.96 33.11
CA ARG A 135 -0.58 -12.45 31.73
C ARG A 135 -1.90 -12.95 31.15
N PHE A 136 -2.70 -13.68 31.94
CA PHE A 136 -4.00 -14.16 31.51
C PHE A 136 -5.00 -13.03 31.34
N GLU A 137 -5.01 -12.06 32.25
CA GLU A 137 -5.81 -10.85 32.10
C GLU A 137 -5.41 -10.11 30.80
N GLN A 138 -4.12 -10.00 30.49
CA GLN A 138 -3.66 -9.40 29.23
C GLN A 138 -4.07 -10.19 27.97
N LEU A 139 -4.30 -11.51 28.08
CA LEU A 139 -4.85 -12.31 26.98
C LEU A 139 -6.37 -12.12 26.86
N GLU A 140 -7.10 -12.10 27.98
CA GLU A 140 -8.55 -11.95 28.00
C GLU A 140 -9.00 -10.54 27.60
N HIS A 141 -8.18 -9.52 27.88
CA HIS A 141 -8.43 -8.14 27.46
C HIS A 141 -7.91 -7.84 26.04
N GLN A 142 -7.61 -8.86 25.23
CA GLN A 142 -7.36 -8.63 23.81
C GLN A 142 -8.61 -8.05 23.16
N LEU A 143 -8.51 -6.78 22.80
CA LEU A 143 -9.56 -6.11 22.07
C LEU A 143 -9.81 -6.85 20.75
N PRO A 144 -11.07 -7.00 20.33
CA PRO A 144 -11.40 -7.44 18.98
C PRO A 144 -10.55 -6.67 17.96
N VAL A 145 -10.02 -7.36 16.94
CA VAL A 145 -9.09 -6.74 15.97
C VAL A 145 -9.68 -5.49 15.34
N ASP A 146 -10.97 -5.48 15.06
CA ASP A 146 -11.76 -4.36 14.56
C ASP A 146 -11.95 -3.22 15.57
N LYS A 147 -11.54 -3.36 16.83
CA LYS A 147 -11.48 -2.27 17.82
C LYS A 147 -10.06 -1.75 18.04
N THR A 148 -9.06 -2.36 17.41
CA THR A 148 -7.66 -1.94 17.52
C THR A 148 -7.28 -0.92 16.45
N VAL A 149 -6.27 -0.09 16.75
CA VAL A 149 -5.68 0.82 15.75
C VAL A 149 -5.14 0.04 14.55
N GLY A 150 -4.50 -1.11 14.77
CA GLY A 150 -3.94 -1.94 13.71
C GLY A 150 -4.99 -2.52 12.76
N GLY A 151 -6.08 -3.04 13.31
CA GLY A 151 -7.21 -3.52 12.51
C GLY A 151 -7.86 -2.41 11.70
N GLN A 152 -8.09 -1.25 12.33
CA GLN A 152 -8.72 -0.11 11.65
C GLN A 152 -7.83 0.50 10.55
N VAL A 153 -6.51 0.57 10.76
CA VAL A 153 -5.57 0.97 9.69
C VAL A 153 -5.61 -0.01 8.52
N THR A 154 -5.76 -1.31 8.78
CA THR A 154 -5.88 -2.33 7.73
C THR A 154 -7.14 -2.13 6.89
N VAL A 155 -8.30 -1.92 7.54
CA VAL A 155 -9.57 -1.63 6.86
C VAL A 155 -9.47 -0.34 6.03
N TRP A 156 -8.92 0.73 6.62
CA TRP A 156 -8.77 2.00 5.93
C TRP A 156 -7.85 1.92 4.70
N LEU A 157 -6.75 1.17 4.79
CA LEU A 157 -5.87 0.94 3.65
C LEU A 157 -6.55 0.11 2.56
N ALA A 158 -7.37 -0.88 2.90
CA ALA A 158 -8.14 -1.63 1.91
C ALA A 158 -9.16 -0.72 1.16
N GLU A 159 -9.82 0.21 1.86
CA GLU A 159 -10.68 1.21 1.21
C GLU A 159 -9.90 2.11 0.25
N LEU A 160 -8.70 2.58 0.66
CA LEU A 160 -7.83 3.38 -0.21
C LEU A 160 -7.31 2.59 -1.42
N GLU A 161 -7.00 1.30 -1.25
CA GLU A 161 -6.62 0.42 -2.36
C GLU A 161 -7.78 0.27 -3.36
N GLY A 162 -9.02 0.14 -2.87
CA GLY A 162 -10.22 0.20 -3.71
C GLY A 162 -10.32 1.50 -4.51
N GLN A 163 -9.98 2.64 -3.90
CA GLN A 163 -9.92 3.94 -4.60
C GLN A 163 -8.84 4.00 -5.68
N VAL A 164 -7.72 3.29 -5.52
CA VAL A 164 -6.70 3.15 -6.58
C VAL A 164 -7.25 2.36 -7.76
N ALA A 165 -7.98 1.27 -7.49
CA ALA A 165 -8.55 0.42 -8.53
C ALA A 165 -9.52 1.16 -9.47
N ILE A 166 -10.25 2.16 -8.93
CA ILE A 166 -11.16 3.02 -9.71
C ILE A 166 -10.53 4.35 -10.17
N GLY A 167 -9.23 4.56 -9.95
CA GLY A 167 -8.50 5.74 -10.42
C GLY A 167 -8.76 7.04 -9.63
N VAL A 168 -9.44 6.98 -8.47
CA VAL A 168 -9.69 8.16 -7.62
C VAL A 168 -8.41 8.66 -6.96
N ILE A 169 -7.52 7.74 -6.57
CA ILE A 169 -6.18 8.10 -6.07
C ILE A 169 -5.11 7.35 -6.86
N THR A 170 -3.96 8.00 -7.03
CA THR A 170 -2.82 7.36 -7.72
C THR A 170 -2.11 6.34 -6.82
N PRO A 171 -1.47 5.29 -7.38
CA PRO A 171 -0.66 4.34 -6.61
C PRO A 171 0.43 4.99 -5.74
N ASP A 172 1.07 6.06 -6.23
CA ASP A 172 2.08 6.81 -5.47
C ASP A 172 1.46 7.48 -4.22
N ARG A 173 0.23 8.01 -4.34
CA ARG A 173 -0.47 8.65 -3.23
C ARG A 173 -0.88 7.62 -2.18
N PHE A 174 -1.38 6.47 -2.61
CA PHE A 174 -1.67 5.34 -1.72
C PHE A 174 -0.42 4.89 -0.94
N GLU A 175 0.71 4.69 -1.62
CA GLU A 175 1.95 4.28 -0.97
C GLU A 175 2.44 5.33 0.06
N SER A 176 2.28 6.62 -0.27
CA SER A 176 2.56 7.71 0.66
C SER A 176 1.68 7.61 1.92
N TYR A 177 0.37 7.36 1.76
CA TYR A 177 -0.54 7.17 2.88
C TYR A 177 -0.19 5.93 3.69
N ARG A 178 0.07 4.79 3.04
CA ARG A 178 0.48 3.53 3.66
C ARG A 178 1.71 3.69 4.53
N CYS A 179 2.76 4.34 4.02
CA CYS A 179 3.97 4.60 4.81
C CYS A 179 3.69 5.53 6.00
N CYS A 180 2.98 6.64 5.77
CA CYS A 180 2.70 7.62 6.81
C CYS A 180 1.81 7.06 7.93
N ILE A 181 0.77 6.32 7.59
CA ILE A 181 -0.16 5.78 8.59
C ILE A 181 0.44 4.62 9.37
N ASN A 182 1.28 3.79 8.75
CA ASN A 182 1.96 2.72 9.47
C ASN A 182 2.92 3.30 10.52
N ASN A 183 3.61 4.40 10.22
CA ASN A 183 4.41 5.11 11.23
C ASN A 183 3.54 5.60 12.41
N PHE A 184 2.36 6.14 12.14
CA PHE A 184 1.43 6.56 13.20
C PHE A 184 0.92 5.36 14.01
N ARG A 185 0.48 4.29 13.34
CA ARG A 185 0.03 3.02 13.95
C ARG A 185 1.10 2.45 14.87
N ASP A 186 2.35 2.38 14.40
CA ASP A 186 3.45 1.79 15.14
C ASP A 186 3.85 2.67 16.33
N TRP A 187 3.73 4.00 16.20
CA TRP A 187 3.93 4.93 17.31
C TRP A 187 2.83 4.83 18.38
N VAL A 188 1.55 4.74 17.98
CA VAL A 188 0.42 4.58 18.93
C VAL A 188 0.46 3.20 19.58
N GLY A 189 0.81 2.18 18.81
CA GLY A 189 0.73 0.76 19.16
C GLY A 189 -0.43 0.08 18.42
N LYS A 190 -0.12 -0.95 17.62
CA LYS A 190 -1.11 -1.64 16.77
C LYS A 190 -2.26 -2.30 17.55
N GLU A 191 -2.02 -2.72 18.80
CA GLU A 191 -2.98 -3.44 19.65
C GLU A 191 -3.80 -2.48 20.54
N GLN A 192 -3.49 -1.17 20.52
CA GLN A 192 -4.21 -0.21 21.33
C GLN A 192 -5.66 -0.04 20.84
N PRO A 193 -6.61 0.25 21.74
CA PRO A 193 -7.97 0.61 21.36
C PRO A 193 -7.95 1.84 20.44
N VAL A 194 -8.73 1.80 19.35
CA VAL A 194 -8.86 2.94 18.42
C VAL A 194 -9.44 4.18 19.12
N GLU A 195 -10.31 3.98 20.11
CA GLU A 195 -10.87 5.03 20.98
C GLU A 195 -9.83 5.75 21.83
N SER A 196 -8.65 5.16 22.07
CA SER A 196 -7.56 5.80 22.85
C SER A 196 -6.87 6.96 22.10
N ILE A 197 -7.24 7.21 20.83
CA ILE A 197 -6.70 8.31 20.04
C ILE A 197 -7.44 9.61 20.40
N GLU A 198 -7.11 10.14 21.57
CA GLU A 198 -7.66 11.39 22.11
C GLU A 198 -6.72 12.59 21.86
N GLU A 199 -7.03 13.76 22.41
CA GLU A 199 -6.24 14.99 22.28
C GLU A 199 -4.80 14.80 22.75
N VAL A 200 -4.63 14.11 23.88
CA VAL A 200 -3.32 13.84 24.48
C VAL A 200 -2.48 12.97 23.54
N LYS A 201 -3.08 11.95 22.92
CA LYS A 201 -2.39 11.05 22.00
C LYS A 201 -1.99 11.78 20.71
N LEU A 202 -2.89 12.58 20.13
CA LEU A 202 -2.57 13.38 18.94
C LEU A 202 -1.49 14.44 19.22
N GLN A 203 -1.53 15.10 20.39
CA GLN A 203 -0.50 16.03 20.81
C GLN A 203 0.85 15.32 21.03
N GLY A 204 0.83 14.12 21.61
CA GLY A 204 2.00 13.26 21.77
C GLY A 204 2.65 12.90 20.43
N TYR A 205 1.84 12.54 19.42
CA TYR A 205 2.36 12.21 18.10
C TYR A 205 2.97 13.43 17.41
N TYR A 206 2.31 14.59 17.51
CA TYR A 206 2.89 15.85 17.03
C TYR A 206 4.25 16.14 17.69
N ASN A 207 4.35 16.01 19.01
CA ASN A 207 5.60 16.21 19.73
C ASN A 207 6.69 15.22 19.30
N HIS A 208 6.32 13.95 19.05
CA HIS A 208 7.22 12.95 18.49
C HIS A 208 7.76 13.39 17.12
N LEU A 209 6.88 13.81 16.19
CA LEU A 209 7.30 14.31 14.88
C LEU A 209 8.18 15.57 14.98
N VAL A 210 7.91 16.47 15.93
CA VAL A 210 8.79 17.63 16.19
C VAL A 210 10.19 17.18 16.60
N ARG A 211 10.32 16.16 17.46
CA ARG A 211 11.62 15.59 17.85
C ARG A 211 12.34 14.97 16.65
N GLU A 212 11.63 14.22 15.80
CA GLU A 212 12.19 13.64 14.57
C GLU A 212 12.69 14.71 13.59
N VAL A 213 11.97 15.82 13.47
CA VAL A 213 12.42 16.99 12.69
C VAL A 213 13.64 17.65 13.34
N GLY A 214 13.70 17.70 14.67
CA GLY A 214 14.86 18.18 15.43
C GLY A 214 16.11 17.34 15.13
N ARG A 215 16.00 16.00 15.26
CA ARG A 215 17.07 15.04 14.95
C ARG A 215 17.60 15.20 13.54
N ARG A 216 16.71 15.39 12.56
CA ARG A 216 17.11 15.60 11.16
C ARG A 216 17.94 16.86 10.95
N ARG A 217 17.72 17.91 11.75
CA ARG A 217 18.47 19.17 11.63
C ARG A 217 19.86 19.07 12.24
N THR A 218 20.03 18.24 13.26
CA THR A 218 21.33 18.02 13.91
C THR A 218 22.18 16.99 13.17
N ASP A 219 21.55 16.05 12.46
CA ASP A 219 22.23 15.03 11.70
C ASP A 219 22.70 15.51 10.32
N LYS A 220 23.99 15.88 10.24
CA LYS A 220 24.64 16.28 8.98
C LYS A 220 24.67 15.16 7.93
N ALA A 221 24.64 13.90 8.34
CA ALA A 221 24.68 12.74 7.45
C ALA A 221 23.32 12.39 6.85
N ASN A 222 22.24 13.04 7.31
CA ASN A 222 20.88 12.82 6.79
C ASN A 222 20.41 11.35 6.90
N LYS A 223 20.86 10.63 7.93
CA LYS A 223 20.53 9.24 8.27
C LYS A 223 19.39 9.12 9.28
N GLU A 224 19.24 10.08 10.18
CA GLU A 224 18.27 10.06 11.27
C GLU A 224 17.19 11.15 11.14
N GLY A 225 16.07 10.93 11.83
CA GLY A 225 14.95 11.86 11.86
C GLY A 225 14.21 11.96 10.53
N CYS A 226 13.35 12.97 10.40
CA CYS A 226 12.65 13.25 9.16
C CYS A 226 12.58 14.73 8.79
N SER A 227 12.31 15.01 7.52
CA SER A 227 12.12 16.39 7.05
C SER A 227 10.80 16.98 7.58
N ALA A 228 10.74 18.30 7.72
CA ALA A 228 9.50 18.99 8.13
C ALA A 228 8.33 18.75 7.15
N ALA A 229 8.62 18.61 5.85
CA ALA A 229 7.62 18.27 4.85
C ALA A 229 7.06 16.85 5.09
N TYR A 230 7.93 15.86 5.30
CA TYR A 230 7.50 14.50 5.59
C TYR A 230 6.72 14.38 6.90
N ALA A 231 7.13 15.11 7.95
CA ALA A 231 6.37 15.19 9.19
C ALA A 231 4.98 15.82 8.99
N THR A 232 4.88 16.82 8.09
CA THR A 232 3.59 17.42 7.71
C THR A 232 2.69 16.38 7.03
N ASP A 233 3.22 15.61 6.09
CA ASP A 233 2.47 14.55 5.39
C ASP A 233 2.05 13.42 6.35
N GLN A 234 2.94 13.02 7.28
CA GLN A 234 2.62 12.05 8.33
C GLN A 234 1.46 12.50 9.20
N LEU A 235 1.53 13.73 9.73
CA LEU A 235 0.48 14.26 10.58
C LEU A 235 -0.84 14.49 9.81
N ALA A 236 -0.78 14.96 8.57
CA ALA A 236 -1.95 15.13 7.73
C ALA A 236 -2.65 13.79 7.45
N THR A 237 -1.86 12.74 7.16
CA THR A 237 -2.37 11.38 6.95
C THR A 237 -3.01 10.83 8.23
N ALA A 238 -2.36 10.98 9.39
CA ALA A 238 -2.92 10.57 10.68
C ALA A 238 -4.26 11.28 10.98
N LYS A 239 -4.34 12.59 10.72
CA LYS A 239 -5.59 13.35 10.87
C LYS A 239 -6.69 12.86 9.92
N GLN A 240 -6.35 12.53 8.68
CA GLN A 240 -7.31 11.96 7.72
C GLN A 240 -7.86 10.62 8.21
N PHE A 241 -7.01 9.75 8.75
CA PHE A 241 -7.44 8.49 9.38
C PHE A 241 -8.33 8.72 10.60
N ILE A 242 -8.01 9.68 11.47
CA ILE A 242 -8.84 10.01 12.65
C ILE A 242 -10.23 10.51 12.23
N TYR A 243 -10.32 11.36 11.20
CA TYR A 243 -11.61 11.79 10.65
C TYR A 243 -12.42 10.61 10.11
N TRP A 244 -11.77 9.70 9.38
CA TRP A 244 -12.41 8.48 8.88
C TRP A 244 -12.94 7.60 10.04
N CYS A 245 -12.15 7.40 11.11
CA CYS A 245 -12.61 6.66 12.29
C CYS A 245 -13.80 7.34 12.97
N PHE A 246 -13.79 8.67 13.08
CA PHE A 246 -14.90 9.45 13.62
C PHE A 246 -16.19 9.28 12.78
N GLU A 247 -16.09 9.35 11.44
CA GLU A 247 -17.22 9.14 10.53
C GLU A 247 -17.85 7.74 10.69
N LYS A 248 -17.02 6.73 10.99
CA LYS A 248 -17.46 5.35 11.28
C LYS A 248 -17.91 5.15 12.74
N ARG A 249 -17.95 6.21 13.56
CA ARG A 249 -18.32 6.19 15.00
C ARG A 249 -17.41 5.29 15.86
N LEU A 250 -16.13 5.21 15.51
CA LEU A 250 -15.16 4.38 16.23
C LEU A 250 -14.44 5.12 17.37
N LEU A 251 -14.45 6.46 17.33
CA LEU A 251 -13.85 7.32 18.35
C LEU A 251 -14.56 8.68 18.41
N ALA A 252 -14.34 9.43 19.49
CA ALA A 252 -14.70 10.84 19.58
C ALA A 252 -13.62 11.72 18.94
N LEU A 253 -14.01 12.76 18.18
CA LEU A 253 -13.07 13.59 17.45
C LEU A 253 -12.20 14.44 18.41
N PRO A 254 -10.86 14.34 18.38
CA PRO A 254 -10.01 15.14 19.26
C PRO A 254 -10.17 16.65 19.01
N HIS A 255 -10.43 17.44 20.06
CA HIS A 255 -10.64 18.89 19.96
C HIS A 255 -9.46 19.64 19.35
N ASN A 256 -8.23 19.12 19.52
CA ASN A 256 -7.01 19.72 18.97
C ASN A 256 -6.72 19.30 17.50
N ILE A 257 -7.58 18.53 16.83
CA ILE A 257 -7.32 18.03 15.47
C ILE A 257 -7.11 19.16 14.44
N ARG A 258 -7.75 20.31 14.65
CA ARG A 258 -7.62 21.52 13.81
C ARG A 258 -6.63 22.56 14.36
N SER A 259 -5.84 22.21 15.37
CA SER A 259 -4.92 23.14 16.01
C SER A 259 -3.91 23.73 15.02
N LYS A 260 -3.89 25.07 14.92
CA LYS A 260 -2.89 25.80 14.11
C LYS A 260 -1.47 25.68 14.68
N LYS A 261 -1.33 25.23 15.93
CA LYS A 261 -0.03 24.97 16.57
C LYS A 261 0.65 23.72 16.03
N HIS A 262 -0.11 22.80 15.41
CA HIS A 262 0.41 21.59 14.78
C HIS A 262 1.03 21.89 13.42
N ARG A 263 2.11 22.68 13.40
CA ARG A 263 2.82 23.06 12.18
C ARG A 263 4.31 22.87 12.36
N PHE A 264 4.94 22.27 11.36
CA PHE A 264 6.39 22.10 11.32
C PHE A 264 7.05 23.31 10.65
N THR A 265 6.87 24.51 11.23
CA THR A 265 7.53 25.73 10.73
C THR A 265 8.98 25.78 11.24
N GLY A 266 9.92 25.26 10.46
CA GLY A 266 11.33 25.62 10.62
C GLY A 266 11.62 26.98 10.01
N LYS A 267 12.73 27.63 10.42
CA LYS A 267 13.46 28.57 9.54
C LYS A 267 13.45 27.92 8.16
N LYS A 268 12.88 28.59 7.15
CA LYS A 268 12.80 28.09 5.76
C LYS A 268 14.10 27.35 5.51
N SER A 269 14.05 26.02 5.46
CA SER A 269 15.20 25.21 5.06
C SER A 269 15.74 25.94 3.84
N SER A 270 17.01 26.35 3.90
CA SER A 270 17.66 27.12 2.84
C SER A 270 17.16 26.55 1.53
N ARG A 271 16.41 27.37 0.77
CA ARG A 271 15.63 26.88 -0.38
C ARG A 271 16.53 25.89 -1.11
N PRO A 272 16.11 24.62 -1.27
CA PRO A 272 17.01 23.56 -1.71
C PRO A 272 17.79 24.07 -2.91
N LYS A 273 19.13 24.02 -2.84
CA LYS A 273 20.00 24.63 -3.85
C LYS A 273 19.47 24.23 -5.21
N LYS A 274 19.10 25.22 -6.01
CA LYS A 274 18.55 24.96 -7.34
C LYS A 274 19.59 24.14 -8.11
N VAL A 275 19.20 22.95 -8.55
CA VAL A 275 20.07 22.06 -9.32
C VAL A 275 19.72 22.25 -10.79
N TYR A 276 20.65 22.86 -11.52
CA TYR A 276 20.58 23.06 -12.96
C TYR A 276 21.84 22.48 -13.60
N PHE A 277 21.72 22.05 -14.85
CA PHE A 277 22.86 21.75 -15.70
C PHE A 277 23.45 23.00 -16.35
N GLU A 278 24.77 22.99 -16.49
CA GLU A 278 25.51 23.83 -17.42
C GLU A 278 25.40 23.26 -18.84
N ASN A 279 25.61 24.10 -19.85
CA ASN A 279 25.53 23.68 -21.25
C ASN A 279 26.55 22.57 -21.57
N THR A 280 27.78 22.68 -21.06
CA THR A 280 28.85 21.69 -21.28
C THR A 280 28.50 20.31 -20.69
N GLU A 281 27.80 20.28 -19.56
CA GLU A 281 27.32 19.03 -18.97
C GLU A 281 26.23 18.38 -19.84
N LEU A 282 25.33 19.18 -20.42
CA LEU A 282 24.29 18.66 -21.31
C LEU A 282 24.87 18.17 -22.63
N HIS A 283 25.86 18.85 -23.20
CA HIS A 283 26.59 18.37 -24.38
C HIS A 283 27.25 17.03 -24.11
N CYS A 284 28.00 16.91 -23.00
CA CYS A 284 28.60 15.65 -22.59
C CYS A 284 27.57 14.50 -22.49
N LEU A 285 26.39 14.79 -21.92
CA LEU A 285 25.30 13.81 -21.85
C LEU A 285 24.75 13.47 -23.24
N LEU A 286 24.57 14.45 -24.13
CA LEU A 286 24.02 14.23 -25.47
C LEU A 286 25.00 13.44 -26.33
N ASP A 287 26.28 13.78 -26.34
CA ASP A 287 27.30 13.12 -27.17
C ASP A 287 27.42 11.63 -26.84
N GLU A 288 27.34 11.29 -25.56
CA GLU A 288 27.55 9.93 -25.05
C GLU A 288 26.26 9.11 -24.90
N ALA A 289 25.09 9.76 -25.01
CA ALA A 289 23.80 9.08 -24.94
C ALA A 289 23.55 8.23 -26.19
N PRO A 290 23.11 6.96 -26.02
CA PRO A 290 22.52 6.19 -27.11
C PRO A 290 21.38 6.97 -27.76
N GLU A 291 21.17 6.84 -29.07
CA GLU A 291 20.22 7.68 -29.82
C GLU A 291 18.83 7.78 -29.19
N ARG A 292 18.31 6.67 -28.66
CA ARG A 292 17.02 6.65 -27.98
C ARG A 292 17.00 7.49 -26.69
N LEU A 293 18.06 7.42 -25.88
CA LEU A 293 18.19 8.28 -24.70
C LEU A 293 18.43 9.74 -25.12
N LYS A 294 19.25 9.98 -26.13
CA LYS A 294 19.49 11.32 -26.72
C LYS A 294 18.16 11.97 -27.12
N LEU A 295 17.26 11.24 -27.78
CA LEU A 295 15.90 11.69 -28.06
C LEU A 295 15.13 12.09 -26.79
N HIS A 296 15.14 11.25 -25.76
CA HIS A 296 14.46 11.57 -24.50
C HIS A 296 15.03 12.85 -23.86
N LEU A 297 16.36 13.00 -23.82
CA LEU A 297 17.02 14.19 -23.29
C LEU A 297 16.64 15.44 -24.10
N LEU A 298 16.65 15.35 -25.43
CA LEU A 298 16.25 16.44 -26.33
C LEU A 298 14.79 16.82 -26.12
N LEU A 299 13.85 15.88 -25.98
CA LEU A 299 12.44 16.20 -25.67
C LEU A 299 12.29 16.86 -24.29
N MET A 300 13.09 16.46 -23.31
CA MET A 300 13.11 17.12 -21.99
C MET A 300 13.67 18.54 -22.06
N MET A 301 14.62 18.81 -22.96
CA MET A 301 15.18 20.14 -23.19
C MET A 301 14.24 21.03 -24.04
N ASN A 302 13.73 20.48 -25.14
CA ASN A 302 12.94 21.17 -26.17
C ASN A 302 11.50 21.43 -25.71
N CYS A 303 10.88 20.52 -24.98
CA CYS A 303 9.47 20.60 -24.58
C CYS A 303 9.27 20.65 -23.06
N GLY A 304 10.37 20.61 -22.29
CA GLY A 304 10.29 20.58 -20.83
C GLY A 304 9.63 19.30 -20.30
N TYR A 305 9.65 18.18 -21.01
CA TYR A 305 8.96 16.96 -20.59
C TYR A 305 9.59 16.31 -19.34
N THR A 306 8.78 15.52 -18.62
CA THR A 306 9.22 14.57 -17.59
C THR A 306 9.16 13.15 -18.13
N GLN A 307 9.66 12.16 -17.37
CA GLN A 307 9.58 10.75 -17.80
C GLN A 307 8.15 10.28 -18.04
N SER A 308 7.18 10.74 -17.25
CA SER A 308 5.76 10.44 -17.47
C SER A 308 5.25 11.11 -18.74
N ASP A 309 5.58 12.39 -18.98
CA ASP A 309 5.15 13.06 -20.22
C ASP A 309 5.69 12.33 -21.46
N LEU A 310 6.93 11.80 -21.42
CA LEU A 310 7.47 10.94 -22.47
C LEU A 310 6.66 9.64 -22.62
N SER A 311 6.40 8.95 -21.51
CA SER A 311 5.65 7.68 -21.51
C SER A 311 4.23 7.83 -22.07
N ASP A 312 3.59 8.97 -21.80
CA ASP A 312 2.18 9.22 -22.11
C ASP A 312 1.99 9.96 -23.45
N LEU A 313 3.07 10.23 -24.20
CA LEU A 313 2.98 10.91 -25.50
C LEU A 313 2.28 10.00 -26.51
N ARG A 314 1.20 10.49 -27.13
CA ARG A 314 0.40 9.75 -28.12
C ARG A 314 0.72 10.13 -29.55
N HIS A 315 0.54 9.19 -30.48
CA HIS A 315 0.79 9.44 -31.92
C HIS A 315 -0.05 10.59 -32.49
N GLU A 316 -1.28 10.76 -32.01
CA GLU A 316 -2.19 11.84 -32.43
C GLU A 316 -1.76 13.24 -31.98
N GLN A 317 -0.92 13.32 -30.95
CA GLN A 317 -0.40 14.58 -30.42
C GLN A 317 0.79 15.10 -31.23
N VAL A 318 1.32 14.30 -32.16
CA VAL A 318 2.51 14.63 -32.94
C VAL A 318 2.11 15.02 -34.36
N ASP A 319 2.37 16.27 -34.74
CA ASP A 319 2.37 16.69 -36.12
C ASP A 319 3.68 16.27 -36.79
N TRP A 320 3.67 15.06 -37.34
CA TRP A 320 4.80 14.45 -38.02
C TRP A 320 5.29 15.22 -39.25
N ARG A 321 4.41 16.03 -39.86
CA ARG A 321 4.73 16.83 -41.05
C ARG A 321 5.25 18.20 -40.64
N GLY A 322 4.50 18.92 -39.79
CA GLY A 322 4.85 20.27 -39.36
C GLY A 322 5.95 20.35 -38.31
N GLY A 323 6.40 19.22 -37.75
CA GLY A 323 7.52 19.25 -36.81
C GLY A 323 7.10 19.61 -35.39
N ARG A 324 5.87 19.28 -34.96
CA ARG A 324 5.30 19.83 -33.70
C ARG A 324 4.73 18.74 -32.80
N ILE A 325 4.64 19.06 -31.51
CA ILE A 325 3.83 18.29 -30.54
C ILE A 325 2.80 19.21 -29.93
N VAL A 326 1.52 18.89 -30.14
CA VAL A 326 0.38 19.62 -29.59
C VAL A 326 -0.27 18.74 -28.54
N ARG A 327 -0.16 19.10 -27.26
CA ARG A 327 -0.77 18.31 -26.20
C ARG A 327 -1.12 19.11 -24.97
N ARG A 328 -2.08 18.56 -24.22
CA ARG A 328 -2.23 18.84 -22.80
C ARG A 328 -1.33 17.90 -22.00
N ARG A 329 -0.88 18.38 -20.84
CA ARG A 329 -0.04 17.59 -19.94
C ARG A 329 -0.87 16.55 -19.18
N SER A 330 -0.51 15.27 -19.31
CA SER A 330 -1.27 14.13 -18.76
C SER A 330 -1.47 14.19 -17.24
N LYS A 331 -0.48 14.67 -16.47
CA LYS A 331 -0.59 14.80 -15.00
C LYS A 331 -1.83 15.61 -14.56
N THR A 332 -2.29 16.54 -15.40
CA THR A 332 -3.35 17.49 -15.07
C THR A 332 -4.62 17.24 -15.88
N ASP A 333 -4.58 16.31 -16.84
CA ASP A 333 -5.71 15.94 -17.70
C ASP A 333 -6.71 15.05 -16.95
N ASP A 334 -6.21 14.16 -16.08
CA ASP A 334 -7.02 13.13 -15.39
C ASP A 334 -7.75 13.64 -14.12
N GLY A 335 -8.29 14.87 -14.13
CA GLY A 335 -9.29 15.31 -13.14
C GLY A 335 -8.83 16.20 -11.98
N HIS A 336 -7.54 16.58 -11.88
CA HIS A 336 -7.08 17.53 -10.86
C HIS A 336 -6.89 18.98 -11.36
N GLY A 337 -6.77 19.20 -12.67
CA GLY A 337 -6.52 20.52 -13.26
C GLY A 337 -7.75 21.20 -13.87
N GLY A 338 -8.86 20.46 -14.05
CA GLY A 338 -10.01 20.93 -14.82
C GLY A 338 -9.65 21.29 -16.27
N ASN A 339 -10.57 21.96 -16.97
CA ASN A 339 -10.35 22.48 -18.33
C ASN A 339 -9.28 23.59 -18.41
N ASP A 340 -8.74 24.04 -17.26
CA ASP A 340 -7.83 25.19 -17.14
C ASP A 340 -6.36 24.84 -17.46
N VAL A 341 -6.06 23.60 -17.86
CA VAL A 341 -4.71 23.20 -18.26
C VAL A 341 -4.48 23.60 -19.73
N PRO A 342 -3.45 24.41 -20.03
CA PRO A 342 -3.20 24.85 -21.40
C PRO A 342 -2.82 23.66 -22.29
N VAL A 343 -3.35 23.68 -23.52
CA VAL A 343 -2.79 22.89 -24.63
C VAL A 343 -1.57 23.66 -25.13
N VAL A 344 -0.42 22.99 -25.16
CA VAL A 344 0.83 23.61 -25.60
C VAL A 344 1.24 23.01 -26.94
N ASN A 345 1.55 23.88 -27.90
CA ASN A 345 2.02 23.53 -29.23
C ASN A 345 3.54 23.77 -29.31
N TYR A 346 4.31 22.72 -29.09
CA TYR A 346 5.77 22.77 -29.09
C TYR A 346 6.32 22.60 -30.50
N LEU A 347 7.07 23.59 -30.98
CA LEU A 347 7.95 23.41 -32.13
C LEU A 347 9.10 22.47 -31.76
N LEU A 348 9.33 21.42 -32.55
CA LEU A 348 10.48 20.54 -32.35
C LEU A 348 11.68 21.04 -33.14
N TRP A 349 12.84 20.96 -32.50
CA TRP A 349 14.13 21.06 -33.18
C TRP A 349 14.24 19.97 -34.27
N PRO A 350 14.77 20.28 -35.47
CA PRO A 350 14.99 19.31 -36.53
C PRO A 350 15.57 17.97 -36.09
N GLU A 351 16.59 17.97 -35.22
CA GLU A 351 17.20 16.73 -34.73
C GLU A 351 16.26 15.95 -33.80
N THR A 352 15.53 16.64 -32.92
CA THR A 352 14.50 16.03 -32.07
C THR A 352 13.45 15.34 -32.93
N MET A 353 12.95 16.00 -33.99
CA MET A 353 11.95 15.41 -34.88
C MET A 353 12.53 14.23 -35.70
N ARG A 354 13.78 14.33 -36.16
CA ARG A 354 14.48 13.23 -36.86
C ARG A 354 14.54 11.98 -35.98
N LEU A 355 15.01 12.12 -34.74
CA LEU A 355 15.11 11.02 -33.80
C LEU A 355 13.73 10.51 -33.36
N LEU A 356 12.75 11.41 -33.18
CA LEU A 356 11.36 11.06 -32.86
C LEU A 356 10.77 10.17 -33.94
N LYS A 357 10.96 10.53 -35.22
CA LYS A 357 10.56 9.69 -36.35
C LYS A 357 11.27 8.34 -36.33
N LYS A 358 12.56 8.28 -36.00
CA LYS A 358 13.33 7.04 -35.97
C LYS A 358 12.92 6.07 -34.87
N HIS A 359 12.60 6.57 -33.67
CA HIS A 359 12.39 5.74 -32.48
C HIS A 359 10.92 5.61 -32.03
N ARG A 360 9.97 6.11 -32.81
CA ARG A 360 8.54 5.90 -32.55
C ARG A 360 8.17 4.42 -32.67
N SER A 361 7.21 3.98 -31.87
CA SER A 361 6.46 2.74 -32.12
C SER A 361 5.67 2.85 -33.44
N ASP A 362 5.28 1.72 -34.01
CA ASP A 362 4.27 1.74 -35.07
C ASP A 362 2.90 2.07 -34.45
N LYS A 363 2.14 2.98 -35.09
CA LYS A 363 0.80 3.36 -34.65
C LYS A 363 -0.19 2.19 -34.73
N LYS A 364 0.07 1.22 -35.61
CA LYS A 364 -0.75 0.00 -35.69
C LYS A 364 -0.64 -0.87 -34.44
N ASP A 365 0.50 -0.81 -33.76
CA ASP A 365 0.79 -1.66 -32.63
C ASP A 365 0.45 -0.98 -31.29
N HIS A 366 0.57 0.36 -31.21
CA HIS A 366 0.34 1.10 -29.97
C HIS A 366 -0.14 2.55 -30.19
N GLU A 367 -0.97 3.03 -29.24
CA GLU A 367 -1.42 4.43 -29.19
C GLU A 367 -0.30 5.41 -28.79
N THR A 368 0.61 4.99 -27.91
CA THR A 368 1.72 5.80 -27.43
C THR A 368 2.92 5.75 -28.37
N VAL A 369 3.63 6.88 -28.50
CA VAL A 369 4.81 7.02 -29.37
C VAL A 369 5.99 6.19 -28.88
N PHE A 370 6.09 5.95 -27.57
CA PHE A 370 7.19 5.20 -26.99
C PHE A 370 6.72 4.01 -26.16
N VAL A 371 7.30 2.85 -26.48
CA VAL A 371 7.08 1.59 -25.76
C VAL A 371 8.41 0.90 -25.44
N THR A 372 8.44 0.11 -24.38
CA THR A 372 9.59 -0.77 -24.09
C THR A 372 9.78 -1.82 -25.18
N GLU A 373 10.91 -2.55 -25.14
CA GLU A 373 11.14 -3.68 -26.05
C GLU A 373 10.05 -4.76 -25.97
N LYS A 374 9.32 -4.82 -24.84
CA LYS A 374 8.20 -5.75 -24.62
C LYS A 374 6.83 -5.12 -24.92
N GLY A 375 6.77 -3.94 -25.56
CA GLY A 375 5.52 -3.23 -25.85
C GLY A 375 4.88 -2.49 -24.66
N GLY A 376 5.37 -2.68 -23.43
CA GLY A 376 4.84 -1.96 -22.26
C GLY A 376 5.20 -0.47 -22.23
N LEU A 377 4.53 0.32 -21.39
CA LEU A 377 4.83 1.74 -21.18
C LEU A 377 6.27 1.99 -20.68
N LEU A 378 6.85 3.14 -21.05
CA LEU A 378 8.19 3.53 -20.58
C LEU A 378 8.24 3.71 -19.06
N VAL A 379 7.19 4.32 -18.51
CA VAL A 379 6.97 4.49 -17.07
C VAL A 379 5.66 3.81 -16.72
N SER A 380 5.72 2.83 -15.84
CA SER A 380 4.53 2.16 -15.30
C SER A 380 4.52 2.23 -13.79
N LYS A 381 3.32 2.39 -13.23
CA LYS A 381 3.07 2.37 -11.80
C LYS A 381 1.81 1.56 -11.59
N SER A 382 1.89 0.53 -10.76
CA SER A 382 0.75 -0.31 -10.42
C SER A 382 0.87 -0.74 -8.97
N LEU A 383 -0.25 -1.04 -8.34
CA LEU A 383 -0.21 -1.81 -7.11
C LEU A 383 -0.14 -3.29 -7.45
N LYS A 384 0.73 -4.02 -6.76
CA LYS A 384 0.80 -5.47 -6.78
C LYS A 384 0.89 -5.92 -5.31
N ASP A 385 -0.11 -6.69 -4.87
CA ASP A 385 -0.19 -7.20 -3.50
C ASP A 385 -0.09 -6.09 -2.43
N GLY A 386 -0.85 -4.98 -2.63
CA GLY A 386 -0.84 -3.83 -1.73
C GLY A 386 0.46 -3.02 -1.70
N ARG A 387 1.40 -3.29 -2.61
CA ARG A 387 2.69 -2.58 -2.71
C ARG A 387 2.85 -1.90 -4.06
N LEU A 388 3.45 -0.71 -4.05
CA LEU A 388 3.77 0.02 -5.26
C LEU A 388 4.85 -0.72 -6.07
N SER A 389 4.49 -1.18 -7.26
CA SER A 389 5.42 -1.60 -8.29
C SER A 389 5.62 -0.44 -9.27
N LYS A 390 6.88 -0.07 -9.50
CA LYS A 390 7.24 1.04 -10.39
C LYS A 390 8.34 0.60 -11.35
N SER A 391 8.12 0.84 -12.63
CA SER A 391 9.15 0.76 -13.66
C SER A 391 9.35 2.14 -14.28
N ASP A 392 10.61 2.55 -14.44
CA ASP A 392 10.98 3.80 -15.12
C ASP A 392 12.21 3.52 -15.99
N ASN A 393 11.95 3.14 -17.24
CA ASN A 393 12.98 2.75 -18.19
C ASN A 393 13.87 3.94 -18.57
N VAL A 394 13.31 5.15 -18.64
CA VAL A 394 14.06 6.37 -18.96
C VAL A 394 15.06 6.69 -17.85
N GLN A 395 14.64 6.64 -16.59
CA GLN A 395 15.52 6.83 -15.43
C GLN A 395 16.60 5.75 -15.34
N SER A 396 16.28 4.50 -15.71
CA SER A 396 17.25 3.41 -15.77
C SER A 396 18.29 3.62 -16.87
N MET A 397 17.89 4.01 -18.08
CA MET A 397 18.81 4.39 -19.16
C MET A 397 19.72 5.55 -18.74
N TYR A 398 19.15 6.61 -18.17
CA TYR A 398 19.92 7.76 -17.70
C TYR A 398 20.89 7.40 -16.57
N ARG A 399 20.49 6.53 -15.65
CA ARG A 399 21.39 6.03 -14.59
C ARG A 399 22.61 5.34 -15.18
N ARG A 400 22.41 4.43 -16.14
CA ARG A 400 23.50 3.74 -16.85
C ARG A 400 24.43 4.72 -17.56
N LEU A 401 23.89 5.74 -18.23
CA LEU A 401 24.70 6.78 -18.85
C LEU A 401 25.56 7.53 -17.81
N ARG A 402 24.96 7.97 -16.69
CA ARG A 402 25.72 8.65 -15.63
C ARG A 402 26.83 7.77 -15.04
N ASP A 403 26.56 6.48 -14.87
CA ASP A 403 27.54 5.54 -14.35
C ASP A 403 28.65 5.27 -15.38
N LYS A 404 28.33 5.17 -16.69
CA LYS A 404 29.31 5.13 -17.80
C LYS A 404 30.25 6.34 -17.78
N LEU A 405 29.69 7.53 -17.58
CA LEU A 405 30.43 8.80 -17.50
C LEU A 405 31.10 9.02 -16.14
N LYS A 406 30.96 8.08 -15.20
CA LYS A 406 31.53 8.16 -13.84
C LYS A 406 31.17 9.47 -13.11
N LEU A 407 29.96 9.99 -13.31
CA LEU A 407 29.52 11.23 -12.67
C LEU A 407 29.33 11.02 -11.16
N THR A 408 29.95 11.87 -10.35
CA THR A 408 29.91 11.79 -8.88
C THR A 408 29.43 13.09 -8.23
N GLY A 409 29.04 13.03 -6.95
CA GLY A 409 28.65 14.20 -6.17
C GLY A 409 27.66 15.12 -6.88
N ASN A 410 28.02 16.40 -7.03
CA ASN A 410 27.20 17.43 -7.67
C ASN A 410 26.97 17.22 -9.18
N GLN A 411 27.78 16.38 -9.84
CA GLN A 411 27.60 16.04 -11.26
C GLN A 411 26.49 14.98 -11.44
N LYS A 412 26.16 14.21 -10.39
CA LYS A 412 25.10 13.19 -10.42
C LYS A 412 23.69 13.80 -10.33
N LYS A 413 23.43 14.83 -11.12
CA LYS A 413 22.17 15.58 -11.15
C LYS A 413 20.99 14.69 -11.57
N PRO A 414 19.79 14.86 -10.98
CA PRO A 414 18.62 14.06 -11.31
C PRO A 414 18.11 14.41 -12.72
N LEU A 415 17.50 13.45 -13.41
CA LEU A 415 17.02 13.64 -14.79
C LEU A 415 16.04 14.82 -14.93
N LYS A 416 15.17 15.02 -13.94
CA LYS A 416 14.22 16.15 -13.90
C LYS A 416 14.91 17.53 -13.85
N ALA A 417 16.20 17.62 -13.54
CA ALA A 417 16.93 18.88 -13.58
C ALA A 417 17.08 19.42 -15.01
N ILE A 418 17.00 18.58 -16.06
CA ILE A 418 17.03 19.03 -17.46
C ILE A 418 15.83 19.94 -17.76
N ARG A 419 14.60 19.45 -17.49
CA ARG A 419 13.37 20.25 -17.58
C ARG A 419 13.49 21.56 -16.79
N LYS A 420 14.06 21.50 -15.59
CA LYS A 420 14.25 22.69 -14.75
C LYS A 420 15.22 23.69 -15.37
N THR A 421 16.33 23.21 -15.95
CA THR A 421 17.30 24.07 -16.64
C THR A 421 16.65 24.80 -17.82
N SER A 422 15.88 24.10 -18.66
CA SER A 422 15.21 24.73 -19.80
C SER A 422 14.19 25.79 -19.37
N ALA A 423 13.37 25.46 -18.38
CA ALA A 423 12.39 26.41 -17.85
C ALA A 423 13.04 27.56 -17.06
N ASP A 424 14.22 27.37 -16.47
CA ASP A 424 14.97 28.44 -15.83
C ASP A 424 15.55 29.39 -16.88
N LYS A 425 16.21 28.86 -17.93
CA LYS A 425 16.74 29.65 -19.06
C LYS A 425 15.67 30.52 -19.71
N ILE A 426 14.50 29.93 -20.04
CA ILE A 426 13.35 30.71 -20.53
C ILE A 426 12.91 31.75 -19.49
N GLY A 427 12.79 31.34 -18.23
CA GLY A 427 12.31 32.18 -17.13
C GLY A 427 13.24 33.33 -16.70
N THR A 428 14.51 33.27 -17.06
CA THR A 428 15.51 34.31 -16.77
C THR A 428 15.82 35.18 -17.99
N ASN A 429 15.36 34.79 -19.18
CA ASN A 429 15.47 35.61 -20.37
C ASN A 429 14.42 36.73 -20.33
N GLU A 430 14.85 37.98 -20.44
CA GLU A 430 13.98 39.16 -20.35
C GLU A 430 12.82 39.13 -21.36
N LYS A 431 13.07 38.63 -22.58
CA LYS A 431 12.06 38.54 -23.65
C LYS A 431 11.07 37.39 -23.44
N TYR A 432 11.51 36.28 -22.84
CA TYR A 432 10.73 35.04 -22.78
C TYR A 432 10.24 34.65 -21.38
N MET A 433 10.54 35.43 -20.34
CA MET A 433 10.28 35.03 -18.95
C MET A 433 8.81 34.65 -18.66
N MET A 434 7.87 35.33 -19.31
CA MET A 434 6.43 35.08 -19.20
C MET A 434 6.00 33.71 -19.77
N LEU A 435 6.81 33.12 -20.66
CA LEU A 435 6.52 31.86 -21.32
C LEU A 435 6.87 30.64 -20.46
N LYS A 436 7.54 30.82 -19.31
CA LYS A 436 7.98 29.72 -18.45
C LYS A 436 6.83 28.78 -18.04
N SER A 437 5.71 29.35 -17.59
CA SER A 437 4.55 28.56 -17.14
C SER A 437 3.88 27.82 -18.31
N HIS A 438 3.76 28.49 -19.46
CA HIS A 438 3.23 27.91 -20.69
C HIS A 438 4.14 26.79 -21.22
N PHE A 439 5.45 27.01 -21.28
CA PHE A 439 6.46 26.00 -21.65
C PHE A 439 6.35 24.73 -20.79
N LEU A 440 6.06 24.88 -19.50
CA LEU A 440 5.92 23.76 -18.58
C LEU A 440 4.53 23.08 -18.61
N GLY A 441 3.57 23.63 -19.35
CA GLY A 441 2.17 23.18 -19.35
C GLY A 441 1.58 23.20 -17.94
N HIS A 442 1.89 24.23 -17.15
CA HIS A 442 1.33 24.38 -15.81
C HIS A 442 -0.02 25.07 -15.88
N SER A 443 -0.99 24.58 -15.10
CA SER A 443 -2.24 25.32 -14.88
C SER A 443 -1.94 26.69 -14.26
N PRO A 444 -2.62 27.75 -14.71
CA PRO A 444 -2.54 29.06 -14.09
C PRO A 444 -2.78 28.97 -12.57
N GLN A 445 -1.87 29.53 -11.79
CA GLN A 445 -1.97 29.60 -10.33
C GLN A 445 -2.75 30.84 -9.87
N THR A 446 -2.82 31.87 -10.70
CA THR A 446 -3.50 33.13 -10.36
C THR A 446 -4.62 33.45 -11.34
N ILE A 447 -5.60 34.24 -10.90
CA ILE A 447 -6.69 34.73 -11.74
C ILE A 447 -6.13 35.50 -12.95
N ALA A 448 -5.10 36.32 -12.73
CA ALA A 448 -4.39 37.01 -13.81
C ALA A 448 -3.81 36.02 -14.82
N GLU A 449 -3.06 35.01 -14.36
CA GLU A 449 -2.53 33.97 -15.25
C GLU A 449 -3.64 33.28 -16.04
N LYS A 450 -4.83 33.02 -15.47
CA LYS A 450 -5.97 32.42 -16.19
C LYS A 450 -6.44 33.28 -17.36
N TYR A 451 -6.58 34.58 -17.15
CA TYR A 451 -7.04 35.52 -18.18
C TYR A 451 -5.96 35.86 -19.22
N TYR A 452 -4.67 35.70 -18.90
CA TYR A 452 -3.56 35.95 -19.83
C TYR A 452 -3.02 34.69 -20.51
N SER A 453 -3.31 33.48 -20.02
CA SER A 453 -2.79 32.22 -20.59
C SER A 453 -3.39 31.84 -21.94
N ASP A 454 -4.57 32.36 -22.29
CA ASP A 454 -5.22 32.14 -23.59
C ASP A 454 -4.58 32.98 -24.73
N GLY A 455 -3.60 33.83 -24.41
CA GLY A 455 -3.06 34.83 -25.32
C GLY A 455 -1.56 34.74 -25.61
N VAL A 456 -0.89 33.62 -25.31
CA VAL A 456 0.54 33.48 -25.66
C VAL A 456 0.69 33.41 -27.18
N PRO A 457 1.34 34.38 -27.84
CA PRO A 457 1.51 34.33 -29.29
C PRO A 457 2.41 33.15 -29.68
N GLN A 458 1.90 32.27 -30.55
CA GLN A 458 2.63 31.06 -30.94
C GLN A 458 3.98 31.37 -31.57
N ASP A 459 4.09 32.44 -32.36
CA ASP A 459 5.35 32.85 -32.98
C ASP A 459 6.41 33.23 -31.95
N LEU A 460 6.01 33.93 -30.88
CA LEU A 460 6.91 34.27 -29.77
C LEU A 460 7.36 33.02 -29.03
N PHE A 461 6.48 32.04 -28.86
CA PHE A 461 6.82 30.76 -28.23
C PHE A 461 7.78 29.93 -29.11
N ASP A 462 7.54 29.88 -30.43
CA ASP A 462 8.43 29.23 -31.39
C ASP A 462 9.81 29.89 -31.41
N GLU A 463 9.86 31.23 -31.37
CA GLU A 463 11.10 31.99 -31.25
C GLU A 463 11.85 31.63 -29.97
N ALA A 464 11.15 31.55 -28.82
CA ALA A 464 11.74 31.15 -27.55
C ALA A 464 12.33 29.73 -27.58
N VAL A 465 11.63 28.80 -28.24
CA VAL A 465 12.11 27.41 -28.39
C VAL A 465 13.33 27.31 -29.31
N ARG A 466 13.38 28.08 -30.40
CA ARG A 466 14.58 28.16 -31.26
C ARG A 466 15.74 28.80 -30.51
N TRP A 467 15.50 29.93 -29.84
CA TRP A 467 16.48 30.60 -28.99
C TRP A 467 17.04 29.65 -27.95
N LEU A 468 16.20 28.85 -27.29
CA LEU A 468 16.66 27.89 -26.28
C LEU A 468 17.67 26.88 -26.85
N GLY A 469 17.45 26.39 -28.08
CA GLY A 469 18.39 25.50 -28.76
C GLY A 469 19.73 26.17 -29.07
N GLN A 470 19.69 27.45 -29.47
CA GLN A 470 20.89 28.27 -29.71
C GLN A 470 21.64 28.58 -28.41
N ASP A 471 20.91 28.90 -27.34
CA ASP A 471 21.45 29.20 -26.01
C ASP A 471 22.14 27.98 -25.39
N TYR A 472 21.67 26.77 -25.71
CA TYR A 472 22.40 25.54 -25.38
C TYR A 472 23.67 25.35 -26.22
N GLY A 473 23.85 26.06 -27.32
CA GLY A 473 24.96 25.87 -28.26
C GLY A 473 24.83 24.60 -29.09
N LEU A 474 23.60 24.15 -29.37
CA LEU A 474 23.38 22.99 -30.25
C LEU A 474 23.78 23.31 -31.70
N PRO A 475 24.18 22.30 -32.51
CA PRO A 475 24.52 22.51 -33.91
C PRO A 475 23.40 23.26 -34.65
N LYS A 476 23.77 24.19 -35.55
CA LYS A 476 22.76 24.94 -36.32
C LYS A 476 21.80 24.02 -37.07
N SER A 477 22.28 22.92 -37.63
CA SER A 477 21.44 21.92 -38.31
C SER A 477 20.41 21.24 -37.39
N TRP A 478 20.65 21.25 -36.07
CA TRP A 478 19.72 20.66 -35.12
C TRP A 478 18.57 21.61 -34.78
N VAL A 479 18.80 22.91 -34.83
CA VAL A 479 17.84 23.94 -34.36
C VAL A 479 17.21 24.71 -35.53
N ALA A 480 17.92 24.85 -36.66
CA ALA A 480 17.48 25.63 -37.80
C ALA A 480 16.53 24.85 -38.71
N LYS A 481 15.24 25.21 -38.65
CA LYS A 481 14.49 25.75 -39.80
C LYS A 481 13.44 26.74 -39.31
#